data_AF-A0A0M8WAJ8-F1
#
_entry.id   AF-A0A0M8WAJ8-F1
#
_cell.length_a   1.000
_cell.length_b   1.000
_cell.length_c   1.000
_cell.angle_alpha   90.00
_cell.angle_beta   90.00
_cell.angle_gamma   90.00
#
_symmetry.space_group_name_H-M   'P 1'
#
loop_
_entity.id
_entity.type
_entity.pdbx_description
1 polymer ?
#
loop_
_entity_poly.entity_id
_entity_poly.type
_entity_poly.pdbx_seq_one_letter_code
_entity_poly.pdbx_strand_id
1 'polypeptide(L)'
;MRSPGELGDRFQALRAQRLLAALQDTAWARVSARLTQARLERELGLLPQAVATLAALRAVLTDPRDTSLRLWHGVNLGRFIAEEHCTLTRALADADLPDEARALLAASDAILGELSGNAATGVRELAEDTAERVRDLG
;
A
#
# COMPACT_ATOMS: atom_id res chain seq x y z
N MET A 1 4.64 22.77 -1.34
CA MET A 1 3.31 23.41 -1.35
C MET A 1 2.62 23.02 -2.65
N ARG A 2 1.49 22.31 -2.61
CA ARG A 2 0.79 21.83 -3.82
C ARG A 2 -0.26 22.85 -4.28
N SER A 3 -0.52 22.93 -5.57
CA SER A 3 -1.52 23.84 -6.13
C SER A 3 -2.95 23.35 -5.86
N PRO A 4 -3.96 24.25 -5.77
CA PRO A 4 -5.35 23.86 -5.59
C PRO A 4 -5.90 22.94 -6.69
N GLY A 5 -5.42 23.10 -7.93
CA GLY A 5 -5.81 22.25 -9.07
C GLY A 5 -5.39 20.80 -8.88
N GLU A 6 -4.13 20.57 -8.49
CA GLU A 6 -3.60 19.21 -8.25
C GLU A 6 -4.31 18.47 -7.12
N LEU A 7 -4.83 19.19 -6.12
CA LEU A 7 -5.64 18.59 -5.05
C LEU A 7 -7.03 18.21 -5.57
N GLY A 8 -7.66 19.09 -6.35
CA GLY A 8 -8.96 18.83 -6.97
C GLY A 8 -8.93 17.60 -7.88
N ASP A 9 -7.91 17.48 -8.73
CA ASP A 9 -7.74 16.36 -9.64
C ASP A 9 -7.57 15.03 -8.88
N ARG A 10 -6.84 15.03 -7.76
CA ARG A 10 -6.66 13.83 -6.93
C ARG A 10 -7.94 13.36 -6.24
N PHE A 11 -8.77 14.28 -5.74
CA PHE A 11 -10.07 13.90 -5.18
C PHE A 11 -11.00 13.30 -6.25
N GLN A 12 -10.97 13.85 -7.47
CA GLN A 12 -11.71 13.28 -8.59
C GLN A 12 -11.19 11.89 -8.97
N ALA A 13 -9.86 11.72 -9.03
CA ALA A 13 -9.24 10.42 -9.26
C ALA A 13 -9.65 9.39 -8.18
N LEU A 14 -9.64 9.78 -6.90
CA LEU A 14 -10.06 8.90 -5.81
C LEU A 14 -11.53 8.49 -5.92
N ARG A 15 -12.41 9.42 -6.31
CA ARG A 15 -13.82 9.12 -6.55
C ARG A 15 -14.00 8.13 -7.70
N ALA A 16 -13.34 8.37 -8.83
CA ALA A 16 -13.38 7.46 -9.99
C ALA A 16 -12.84 6.06 -9.62
N GLN A 17 -11.77 6.01 -8.84
CA GLN A 17 -11.14 4.78 -8.41
C GLN A 17 -12.05 3.92 -7.54
N ARG A 18 -12.80 4.53 -6.61
CA ARG A 18 -13.77 3.81 -5.76
C ARG A 18 -14.91 3.20 -6.58
N LEU A 19 -15.39 3.91 -7.60
CA LEU A 19 -16.39 3.38 -8.52
C LEU A 19 -15.83 2.21 -9.33
N LEU A 20 -14.60 2.33 -9.84
CA LEU A 20 -13.94 1.27 -10.58
C LEU A 20 -13.74 0.01 -9.72
N ALA A 21 -13.26 0.15 -8.48
CA ALA A 21 -12.98 -0.97 -7.59
C ALA A 21 -14.21 -1.82 -7.26
N ALA A 22 -15.41 -1.22 -7.25
CA ALA A 22 -16.68 -1.91 -7.05
C ALA A 22 -17.11 -2.78 -8.25
N LEU A 23 -16.52 -2.55 -9.42
CA LEU A 23 -16.89 -3.20 -10.69
C LEU A 23 -15.88 -4.28 -11.14
N GLN A 24 -14.84 -4.55 -10.36
CA GLN A 24 -13.78 -5.50 -10.76
C GLN A 24 -14.07 -6.94 -10.32
N ASP A 25 -14.13 -7.84 -11.31
CA ASP A 25 -14.46 -9.25 -11.08
C ASP A 25 -13.25 -10.13 -10.73
N THR A 26 -12.03 -9.72 -11.08
CA THR A 26 -10.81 -10.50 -10.79
C THR A 26 -10.11 -10.01 -9.52
N ALA A 27 -9.50 -10.91 -8.74
CA ALA A 27 -8.71 -10.49 -7.59
C ALA A 27 -7.51 -9.62 -8.00
N TRP A 28 -6.88 -9.88 -9.14
CA TRP A 28 -5.84 -9.01 -9.69
C TRP A 28 -6.33 -7.56 -9.83
N ALA A 29 -7.48 -7.35 -10.46
CA ALA A 29 -8.01 -6.01 -10.66
C ALA A 29 -8.51 -5.39 -9.36
N ARG A 30 -9.08 -6.17 -8.44
CA ARG A 30 -9.45 -5.70 -7.09
C ARG A 30 -8.25 -5.24 -6.26
N VAL A 31 -7.13 -5.97 -6.32
CA VAL A 31 -5.87 -5.63 -5.65
C VAL A 31 -5.24 -4.40 -6.28
N SER A 32 -5.11 -4.39 -7.61
CA SER A 32 -4.57 -3.23 -8.36
C SER A 32 -5.38 -1.97 -8.06
N ALA A 33 -6.71 -2.09 -8.01
CA ALA A 33 -7.57 -0.96 -7.76
C ALA A 33 -7.44 -0.43 -6.32
N ARG A 34 -7.35 -1.33 -5.33
CA ARG A 34 -7.12 -0.96 -3.93
C ARG A 34 -5.74 -0.34 -3.72
N LEU A 35 -4.73 -0.81 -4.44
CA LEU A 35 -3.38 -0.25 -4.38
C LEU A 35 -3.36 1.22 -4.85
N THR A 36 -4.00 1.50 -5.99
CA THR A 36 -4.17 2.87 -6.48
C THR A 36 -4.98 3.73 -5.51
N GLN A 37 -6.03 3.16 -4.90
CA GLN A 37 -6.83 3.88 -3.90
C GLN A 37 -6.00 4.26 -2.66
N ALA A 38 -5.23 3.33 -2.09
CA ALA A 38 -4.38 3.58 -0.92
C ALA A 38 -3.34 4.67 -1.21
N ARG A 39 -2.73 4.65 -2.40
CA ARG A 39 -1.81 5.71 -2.89
C ARG A 39 -2.46 7.08 -2.89
N LEU A 40 -3.66 7.19 -3.47
CA LEU A 40 -4.41 8.45 -3.53
C LEU A 40 -4.80 8.93 -2.12
N GLU A 41 -5.25 8.03 -1.25
CA GLU A 41 -5.59 8.33 0.14
C GLU A 41 -4.37 8.84 0.90
N ARG A 42 -3.21 8.18 0.80
CA ARG A 42 -1.95 8.65 1.38
C ARG A 42 -1.54 10.01 0.82
N GLU A 43 -1.60 10.19 -0.49
CA GLU A 43 -1.24 11.46 -1.13
C GLU A 43 -2.15 12.61 -0.67
N LEU A 44 -3.39 12.33 -0.32
CA LEU A 44 -4.34 13.30 0.23
C LEU A 44 -4.23 13.47 1.76
N GLY A 45 -3.31 12.75 2.43
CA GLY A 45 -3.15 12.78 3.89
C GLY A 45 -4.23 11.99 4.65
N LEU A 46 -5.03 11.19 3.96
CA LEU A 46 -6.08 10.33 4.53
C LEU A 46 -5.47 9.02 5.04
N LEU A 47 -4.51 9.12 5.97
CA LEU A 47 -3.68 7.99 6.40
C LEU A 47 -4.49 6.83 7.01
N PRO A 48 -5.47 7.04 7.90
CA PRO A 48 -6.29 5.95 8.44
C PRO A 48 -7.08 5.20 7.36
N GLN A 49 -7.56 5.92 6.34
CA GLN A 49 -8.25 5.32 5.20
C GLN A 49 -7.30 4.49 4.35
N ALA A 50 -6.10 5.01 4.08
CA ALA A 50 -5.06 4.27 3.35
C ALA A 50 -4.68 2.96 4.07
N VAL A 51 -4.56 2.98 5.41
CA VAL A 51 -4.28 1.78 6.23
C VAL A 51 -5.41 0.76 6.07
N ALA A 52 -6.67 1.18 6.20
CA ALA A 52 -7.83 0.31 6.03
C ALA A 52 -7.89 -0.29 4.61
N THR A 53 -7.58 0.51 3.59
CA THR A 53 -7.53 0.06 2.20
C THR A 53 -6.43 -0.99 1.97
N LEU A 54 -5.23 -0.80 2.54
CA LEU A 54 -4.16 -1.82 2.48
C LEU A 54 -4.51 -3.09 3.25
N ALA A 55 -5.19 -2.98 4.39
CA ALA A 55 -5.69 -4.16 5.11
C ALA A 55 -6.70 -4.95 4.27
N ALA A 56 -7.64 -4.27 3.60
CA ALA A 56 -8.58 -4.90 2.70
C ALA A 56 -7.90 -5.51 1.46
N LEU A 57 -6.83 -4.89 0.97
CA LEU A 57 -6.00 -5.45 -0.11
C LEU A 57 -5.36 -6.78 0.32
N ARG A 58 -4.74 -6.82 1.50
CA ARG A 58 -4.13 -8.05 2.05
C ARG A 58 -5.15 -9.18 2.22
N ALA A 59 -6.36 -8.87 2.65
CA ALA A 59 -7.44 -9.87 2.75
C ALA A 59 -7.80 -10.49 1.38
N VAL A 60 -7.63 -9.76 0.28
CA VAL A 60 -7.81 -10.32 -1.08
C VAL A 60 -6.62 -11.19 -1.49
N LEU A 61 -5.39 -10.81 -1.11
CA LEU A 61 -4.20 -11.62 -1.40
C LEU A 61 -4.25 -13.00 -0.72
N THR A 62 -4.83 -13.08 0.48
CA THR A 62 -4.87 -14.30 1.28
C THR A 62 -6.15 -15.14 1.07
N ASP A 63 -7.08 -14.75 0.19
CA ASP A 63 -8.28 -15.55 -0.10
C ASP A 63 -7.90 -16.81 -0.90
N PRO A 64 -7.99 -18.01 -0.31
CA PRO A 64 -7.54 -19.24 -0.96
C PRO A 64 -8.46 -19.67 -2.14
N ARG A 65 -9.64 -19.07 -2.27
CA ARG A 65 -10.61 -19.38 -3.34
C ARG A 65 -10.25 -18.72 -4.67
N ASP A 66 -9.39 -17.70 -4.66
CA ASP A 66 -8.96 -16.99 -5.87
C ASP A 66 -7.49 -17.29 -6.20
N THR A 67 -7.28 -18.13 -7.21
CA THR A 67 -5.93 -18.55 -7.62
C THR A 67 -5.29 -17.60 -8.64
N SER A 68 -5.99 -16.56 -9.09
CA SER A 68 -5.48 -15.61 -10.10
C SER A 68 -4.28 -14.80 -9.60
N LEU A 69 -4.07 -14.76 -8.28
CA LEU A 69 -2.97 -14.05 -7.64
C LEU A 69 -1.74 -14.91 -7.36
N ARG A 70 -1.72 -16.22 -7.68
CA ARG A 70 -0.61 -17.13 -7.28
C ARG A 70 0.81 -16.67 -7.62
N LEU A 71 0.99 -15.74 -8.57
CA LEU A 71 2.29 -15.22 -9.00
C LEU A 71 2.52 -13.75 -8.61
N TRP A 72 1.66 -13.16 -7.76
CA TRP A 72 1.72 -11.73 -7.40
C TRP A 72 3.07 -11.33 -6.79
N HIS A 73 3.69 -12.24 -6.04
CA HIS A 73 4.95 -12.04 -5.32
C HIS A 73 6.20 -11.95 -6.20
N GLY A 74 6.14 -12.47 -7.44
CA GLY A 74 7.28 -12.54 -8.37
C GLY A 74 7.27 -11.47 -9.47
N VAL A 75 6.24 -10.63 -9.51
CA VAL A 75 6.02 -9.62 -10.57
C VAL A 75 5.90 -8.22 -9.97
N ASN A 76 5.83 -7.20 -10.83
CA ASN A 76 5.78 -5.79 -10.41
C ASN A 76 4.66 -5.49 -9.40
N LEU A 77 3.57 -6.26 -9.40
CA LEU A 77 2.48 -6.08 -8.45
C LEU A 77 2.95 -6.26 -6.99
N GLY A 78 3.70 -7.32 -6.66
CA GLY A 78 4.22 -7.54 -5.31
C GLY A 78 5.18 -6.44 -4.87
N ARG A 79 6.05 -5.99 -5.77
CA ARG A 79 6.92 -4.83 -5.55
C ARG A 79 6.11 -3.59 -5.19
N PHE A 80 5.10 -3.26 -6.00
CA PHE A 80 4.26 -2.08 -5.79
C PHE A 80 3.42 -2.12 -4.51
N ILE A 81 2.98 -3.31 -4.09
CA ILE A 81 2.29 -3.51 -2.82
C ILE A 81 3.24 -3.22 -1.66
N ALA A 82 4.45 -3.78 -1.69
CA ALA A 82 5.44 -3.58 -0.64
C ALA A 82 5.94 -2.13 -0.56
N GLU A 83 6.19 -1.48 -1.71
CA GLU A 83 6.55 -0.06 -1.77
C GLU A 83 5.50 0.82 -1.09
N GLU A 84 4.21 0.56 -1.34
CA GLU A 84 3.15 1.36 -0.75
C GLU A 84 2.99 1.10 0.76
N HIS A 85 3.20 -0.13 1.22
CA HIS A 85 3.24 -0.43 2.66
C HIS A 85 4.37 0.32 3.35
N CYS A 86 5.58 0.33 2.78
CA CYS A 86 6.71 1.08 3.33
C CYS A 86 6.45 2.59 3.32
N THR A 87 5.95 3.12 2.20
CA THR A 87 5.71 4.56 2.04
C THR A 87 4.61 5.07 2.99
N LEU A 88 3.54 4.30 3.19
CA LEU A 88 2.50 4.66 4.15
C LEU A 88 2.99 4.53 5.60
N THR A 89 3.81 3.51 5.90
CA THR A 89 4.45 3.37 7.23
C THR A 89 5.30 4.60 7.56
N ARG A 90 6.12 5.05 6.62
CA ARG A 90 6.91 6.27 6.78
C ARG A 90 6.02 7.51 6.95
N ALA A 91 4.94 7.63 6.18
CA ALA A 91 4.01 8.74 6.32
C ALA A 91 3.30 8.78 7.70
N LEU A 92 2.98 7.62 8.28
CA LEU A 92 2.46 7.52 9.65
C LEU A 92 3.51 7.93 10.68
N ALA A 93 4.76 7.47 10.50
CA ALA A 93 5.88 7.84 11.36
C ALA A 93 6.17 9.35 11.31
N ASP A 94 6.12 9.96 10.12
CA ASP A 94 6.30 11.40 9.93
C ASP A 94 5.12 12.24 10.44
N ALA A 95 3.94 11.61 10.60
CA ALA A 95 2.76 12.21 11.21
C ALA A 95 2.65 11.97 12.73
N ASP A 96 3.70 11.42 13.36
CA ASP A 96 3.76 11.10 14.80
C ASP A 96 2.65 10.12 15.25
N LEU A 97 2.36 9.12 14.40
CA LEU A 97 1.43 8.02 14.67
C LEU A 97 2.21 6.70 14.82
N PRO A 98 2.96 6.50 15.93
CA PRO A 98 3.93 5.41 16.06
C PRO A 98 3.29 4.03 16.18
N ASP A 99 2.14 3.89 16.82
CA ASP A 99 1.48 2.59 17.01
C ASP A 99 0.94 2.06 15.67
N GLU A 100 0.30 2.93 14.89
CA GLU A 100 -0.14 2.62 13.53
C GLU A 100 1.04 2.35 12.60
N ALA A 101 2.13 3.11 12.71
CA ALA A 101 3.34 2.89 11.94
C ALA A 101 3.97 1.51 12.25
N ARG A 102 4.10 1.13 13.53
CA ARG A 102 4.63 -0.18 13.93
C ARG A 102 3.72 -1.32 13.46
N ALA A 103 2.40 -1.17 13.59
CA ALA A 103 1.45 -2.16 13.12
C ALA A 103 1.50 -2.35 11.59
N LEU A 104 1.64 -1.25 10.83
CA LEU A 104 1.78 -1.32 9.38
C LEU A 104 3.14 -1.84 8.94
N LEU A 105 4.22 -1.52 9.67
CA LEU A 105 5.56 -2.06 9.43
C LEU A 105 5.57 -3.59 9.53
N ALA A 106 4.99 -4.15 10.59
CA ALA A 106 4.88 -5.60 10.74
C ALA A 106 4.15 -6.27 9.56
N ALA A 107 3.11 -5.61 9.03
CA ALA A 107 2.42 -6.10 7.84
C ALA A 107 3.23 -5.91 6.55
N SER A 108 4.05 -4.86 6.48
CA SER A 108 5.02 -4.66 5.39
C SER A 108 6.07 -5.78 5.38
N ASP A 109 6.61 -6.13 6.54
CA ASP A 109 7.61 -7.20 6.69
C ASP A 109 7.04 -8.56 6.28
N ALA A 110 5.79 -8.85 6.61
CA ALA A 110 5.11 -10.07 6.16
C ALA A 110 5.02 -10.13 4.62
N ILE A 111 4.63 -9.03 3.97
CA ILE A 111 4.57 -8.95 2.50
C ILE A 111 5.97 -9.08 1.89
N LEU A 112 6.98 -8.42 2.46
CA LEU A 112 8.37 -8.50 2.00
C LEU A 112 8.92 -9.92 2.09
N GLY A 113 8.57 -10.66 3.16
CA GLY A 113 8.94 -12.06 3.35
C GLY A 113 8.36 -13.00 2.28
N GLU A 114 7.29 -12.60 1.59
CA GLU A 114 6.71 -13.36 0.48
C GLU A 114 7.32 -13.00 -0.88
N LEU A 115 7.99 -11.85 -1.01
CA LEU A 115 8.55 -11.40 -2.29
C LEU A 115 9.73 -12.26 -2.74
N SER A 116 9.87 -12.42 -4.06
CA SER A 116 11.00 -13.12 -4.65
C SER A 116 11.66 -12.34 -5.79
N GLY A 117 12.93 -12.66 -6.06
CA GLY A 117 13.70 -12.11 -7.18
C GLY A 117 13.75 -10.58 -7.20
N ASN A 118 13.43 -9.99 -8.36
CA ASN A 118 13.55 -8.55 -8.58
C ASN A 118 12.56 -7.72 -7.74
N ALA A 119 11.41 -8.29 -7.36
CA ALA A 119 10.45 -7.60 -6.50
C ALA A 119 11.04 -7.33 -5.11
N ALA A 120 11.71 -8.32 -4.52
CA ALA A 120 12.36 -8.17 -3.21
C ALA A 120 13.54 -7.19 -3.26
N THR A 121 14.39 -7.27 -4.30
CA THR A 121 15.54 -6.37 -4.44
C THR A 121 15.12 -4.90 -4.58
N GLY A 122 14.04 -4.62 -5.34
CA GLY A 122 13.61 -3.24 -5.60
C GLY A 122 13.05 -2.48 -4.41
N VAL A 123 12.68 -3.16 -3.31
CA VAL A 123 12.04 -2.53 -2.14
C VAL A 123 12.93 -2.56 -0.89
N ARG A 124 14.04 -3.28 -0.93
CA ARG A 124 14.89 -3.52 0.25
C ARG A 124 15.36 -2.24 0.93
N GLU A 125 15.97 -1.32 0.17
CA GLU A 125 16.48 -0.05 0.70
C GLU A 125 15.36 0.78 1.32
N LEU A 126 14.21 0.89 0.63
CA LEU A 126 13.05 1.59 1.16
C LEU A 126 12.52 0.96 2.46
N ALA A 127 12.53 -0.37 2.55
CA ALA A 127 12.10 -1.09 3.74
C ALA A 127 13.03 -0.86 4.93
N GLU A 128 14.34 -0.90 4.69
CA GLU A 128 15.38 -0.64 5.70
C GLU A 128 15.27 0.79 6.26
N ASP A 129 15.19 1.79 5.38
CA ASP A 129 14.98 3.20 5.74
C ASP A 129 13.70 3.39 6.56
N THR A 130 12.62 2.71 6.16
CA THR A 130 11.32 2.81 6.85
C THR A 130 11.40 2.19 8.24
N ALA A 131 12.04 1.04 8.38
CA ALA A 131 12.23 0.38 9.66
C ALA A 131 13.13 1.20 10.60
N GLU A 132 14.15 1.87 10.09
CA GLU A 132 14.95 2.83 10.85
C GLU A 132 14.08 4.00 11.34
N ARG A 133 13.32 4.62 10.45
CA ARG A 133 12.47 5.76 10.80
C ARG A 133 11.46 5.45 11.91
N VAL A 134 10.87 4.25 11.89
CA VAL A 134 9.94 3.80 12.94
C VAL A 134 10.67 3.51 14.26
N ARG A 135 11.89 2.95 14.22
CA ARG A 135 12.71 2.73 15.43
C ARG A 135 13.09 4.04 16.11
N ASP A 136 13.34 5.10 15.35
CA ASP A 136 13.66 6.42 15.89
C ASP A 136 12.50 7.07 16.68
N LEU A 137 11.28 6.50 16.61
CA LEU A 137 10.12 6.98 17.37
C LEU A 137 10.00 6.38 18.79
N GLY A 138 10.84 5.39 19.15
CA GLY A 138 10.84 4.73 20.47
C GLY A 138 10.09 3.40 20.47
#